data_AF-A0A916BAX0-F1
#
_entry.id   AF-A0A916BAX0-F1
#
_cell.length_a   1.000
_cell.length_b   1.000
_cell.length_c   1.000
_cell.angle_alpha   90.00
_cell.angle_beta   90.00
_cell.angle_gamma   90.00
#
_symmetry.space_group_name_H-M   'P 1'
#
loop_
_entity.id
_entity.type
_entity.pdbx_description
1 polymer ?
#
loop_
_entity_poly.entity_id
_entity_poly.type
_entity_poly.pdbx_seq_one_letter_code
_entity_poly.pdbx_strand_id
1 'polypeptide(L)'
;MPEAARVGDPIAHTQAMSGLLIGLAAGAALAVVTVATGGLGGVIVAAAIAGGAAGGGLAGAYIGETIMGSPSGAVAVGSPNVFINGRPAGLVLMGTANCTEESGAPVPVAQGSDSVFINGMPAARKGDKLVCSAVILEGSANVLIGGPDSVTYIEMEPEVPPWLTTSLTVVALGSMLVLGGGAVLTAGWAVTLAGLGGGLIGANLAARGARQLGEALGWSETTIRSLEVASGFAGGMAGGAAAARGAAWFNSRYRITTEGLGSNFGNVRISRRPVLPPLPAREARSARRVVRGRRRRERLAEVAKGP
;
A
#
# COMPACT_ATOMS: atom_id res chain seq x y z
N MET A 1 7.94 -25.04 -15.90
CA MET A 1 6.67 -25.74 -16.20
C MET A 1 6.12 -26.29 -14.89
N PRO A 2 4.88 -25.99 -14.52
CA PRO A 2 4.29 -26.46 -13.26
C PRO A 2 4.03 -27.98 -13.23
N GLU A 3 4.07 -28.54 -12.02
CA GLU A 3 3.71 -29.94 -11.77
C GLU A 3 2.21 -30.16 -11.99
N ALA A 4 1.83 -31.31 -12.54
CA ALA A 4 0.43 -31.67 -12.78
C ALA A 4 -0.31 -31.95 -11.47
N ALA A 5 -1.44 -31.29 -11.22
CA ALA A 5 -2.25 -31.55 -10.03
C ALA A 5 -3.04 -32.87 -10.19
N ARG A 6 -3.32 -33.53 -9.07
CA ARG A 6 -4.02 -34.81 -8.99
C ARG A 6 -4.96 -34.86 -7.80
N VAL A 7 -5.94 -35.75 -7.86
CA VAL A 7 -6.82 -36.04 -6.71
C VAL A 7 -6.00 -36.49 -5.51
N GLY A 8 -6.15 -35.78 -4.40
CA GLY A 8 -5.47 -35.92 -3.11
C GLY A 8 -4.35 -34.89 -2.89
N ASP A 9 -4.00 -34.07 -3.89
CA ASP A 9 -2.93 -33.08 -3.73
C ASP A 9 -3.45 -31.96 -2.81
N PRO A 10 -2.67 -31.54 -1.79
CA PRO A 10 -3.11 -30.60 -0.79
C PRO A 10 -3.37 -29.21 -1.38
N ILE A 11 -4.33 -28.51 -0.79
CA ILE A 11 -4.65 -27.12 -1.07
C ILE A 11 -4.46 -26.27 0.19
N ALA A 12 -4.18 -24.97 0.04
CA ALA A 12 -4.16 -24.03 1.16
C ALA A 12 -4.54 -22.62 0.71
N HIS A 13 -5.06 -21.81 1.63
CA HIS A 13 -5.20 -20.37 1.43
C HIS A 13 -3.86 -19.66 1.69
N THR A 14 -3.73 -18.45 1.17
CA THR A 14 -2.60 -17.59 1.54
C THR A 14 -2.84 -17.03 2.95
N GLN A 15 -1.94 -16.17 3.42
CA GLN A 15 -2.13 -15.47 4.68
C GLN A 15 -2.43 -14.00 4.44
N ALA A 16 -3.14 -13.68 3.34
CA ALA A 16 -3.51 -12.33 2.99
C ALA A 16 -4.39 -11.68 4.06
N MET A 17 -5.42 -12.39 4.56
CA MET A 17 -6.28 -11.84 5.62
C MET A 17 -5.52 -11.65 6.94
N SER A 18 -4.70 -12.63 7.34
CA SER A 18 -3.86 -12.51 8.55
C SER A 18 -2.85 -11.38 8.44
N GLY A 19 -2.20 -11.27 7.27
CA GLY A 19 -1.30 -10.19 6.93
C GLY A 19 -1.99 -8.82 7.00
N LEU A 20 -3.23 -8.73 6.51
CA LEU A 20 -4.05 -7.51 6.62
C LEU A 20 -4.26 -7.10 8.08
N LEU A 21 -4.63 -8.03 8.96
CA LEU A 21 -4.88 -7.73 10.37
C LEU A 21 -3.60 -7.29 11.10
N ILE A 22 -2.49 -7.97 10.86
CA ILE A 22 -1.17 -7.61 11.41
C ILE A 22 -0.74 -6.23 10.88
N GLY A 23 -0.90 -6.02 9.58
CA GLY A 23 -0.59 -4.78 8.90
C GLY A 23 -1.41 -3.60 9.45
N LEU A 24 -2.69 -3.81 9.73
CA LEU A 24 -3.57 -2.81 10.32
C LEU A 24 -3.07 -2.38 11.70
N ALA A 25 -2.75 -3.36 12.55
CA ALA A 25 -2.21 -3.10 13.89
C ALA A 25 -0.85 -2.37 13.84
N ALA A 26 0.07 -2.85 13.00
CA ALA A 26 1.39 -2.24 12.84
C ALA A 26 1.30 -0.82 12.27
N GLY A 27 0.46 -0.61 11.27
CA GLY A 27 0.21 0.69 10.65
C GLY A 27 -0.39 1.70 11.63
N ALA A 28 -1.36 1.26 12.44
CA ALA A 28 -1.93 2.09 13.51
C ALA A 28 -0.87 2.47 14.56
N ALA A 29 -0.07 1.50 15.00
CA ALA A 29 0.98 1.72 16.00
C ALA A 29 2.03 2.73 15.51
N LEU A 30 2.50 2.58 14.26
CA LEU A 30 3.43 3.54 13.64
C LEU A 30 2.82 4.95 13.58
N ALA A 31 1.55 5.07 13.20
CA ALA A 31 0.87 6.35 13.16
C ALA A 31 0.76 7.00 14.55
N VAL A 32 0.41 6.23 15.59
CA VAL A 32 0.36 6.72 16.98
C VAL A 32 1.73 7.30 17.40
N VAL A 33 2.82 6.58 17.10
CA VAL A 33 4.18 7.05 17.42
C VAL A 33 4.49 8.36 16.70
N THR A 34 4.14 8.49 15.43
CA THR A 34 4.37 9.75 14.68
C THR A 34 3.59 10.93 15.26
N VAL A 35 2.34 10.72 15.64
CA VAL A 35 1.48 11.77 16.17
C VAL A 35 1.88 12.20 17.58
N ALA A 36 2.34 11.27 18.43
CA ALA A 36 2.76 11.58 19.80
C ALA A 36 3.90 12.62 19.87
N THR A 37 4.62 12.86 18.76
CA THR A 37 5.73 13.82 18.68
C THR A 37 5.32 15.26 18.32
N GLY A 38 4.09 15.48 17.86
CA GLY A 38 3.63 16.80 17.45
C GLY A 38 2.23 17.06 17.99
N GLY A 39 2.03 18.16 18.74
CA GLY A 39 0.75 18.55 19.32
C GLY A 39 -0.33 18.85 18.27
N LEU A 40 -0.80 17.81 17.58
CA LEU A 40 -1.78 17.85 16.52
C LEU A 40 -3.18 17.77 17.13
N GLY A 41 -4.14 18.49 16.53
CA GLY A 41 -5.54 18.41 16.94
C GLY A 41 -6.12 17.01 16.71
N GLY A 42 -7.10 16.62 17.53
CA GLY A 42 -7.66 15.25 17.53
C GLY A 42 -8.09 14.72 16.16
N VAL A 43 -8.58 15.58 15.25
CA VAL A 43 -8.97 15.20 13.89
C VAL A 43 -7.77 14.76 13.04
N ILE A 44 -6.62 15.43 13.18
CA ILE A 44 -5.39 15.08 12.46
C ILE A 44 -4.79 13.80 13.04
N VAL A 45 -4.86 13.62 14.37
CA VAL A 45 -4.47 12.38 15.04
C VAL A 45 -5.29 11.20 14.52
N ALA A 46 -6.61 11.34 14.51
CA ALA A 46 -7.51 10.30 14.02
C ALA A 46 -7.26 9.96 12.54
N ALA A 47 -7.05 10.97 11.69
CA ALA A 47 -6.72 10.74 10.28
C ALA A 47 -5.37 10.06 10.10
N ALA A 48 -4.34 10.43 10.87
CA ALA A 48 -3.04 9.75 10.81
C ALA A 48 -3.15 8.28 11.21
N ILE A 49 -3.87 7.98 12.29
CA ILE A 49 -4.07 6.60 12.76
C ILE A 49 -4.91 5.81 11.75
N ALA A 50 -6.02 6.36 11.26
CA ALA A 50 -6.87 5.70 10.28
C ALA A 50 -6.11 5.45 8.96
N GLY A 51 -5.36 6.44 8.46
CA GLY A 51 -4.57 6.31 7.24
C GLY A 51 -3.41 5.33 7.41
N GLY A 52 -2.71 5.38 8.55
CA GLY A 52 -1.64 4.44 8.89
C GLY A 52 -2.15 3.00 9.01
N ALA A 53 -3.25 2.80 9.73
CA ALA A 53 -3.90 1.49 9.86
C ALA A 53 -4.38 0.94 8.51
N ALA A 54 -5.03 1.78 7.70
CA ALA A 54 -5.52 1.35 6.40
C ALA A 54 -4.39 1.04 5.41
N GLY A 55 -3.37 1.89 5.33
CA GLY A 55 -2.18 1.66 4.51
C GLY A 55 -1.41 0.42 4.97
N GLY A 56 -1.25 0.25 6.29
CA GLY A 56 -0.63 -0.93 6.89
C GLY A 56 -1.40 -2.21 6.57
N GLY A 57 -2.73 -2.20 6.67
CA GLY A 57 -3.57 -3.36 6.36
C GLY A 57 -3.48 -3.77 4.89
N LEU A 58 -3.54 -2.82 3.95
CA LEU A 58 -3.36 -3.10 2.53
C LEU A 58 -1.96 -3.66 2.23
N ALA A 59 -0.92 -3.07 2.82
CA ALA A 59 0.44 -3.56 2.67
C ALA A 59 0.64 -4.96 3.28
N GLY A 60 0.02 -5.21 4.43
CA GLY A 60 0.04 -6.50 5.11
C GLY A 60 -0.67 -7.58 4.28
N ALA A 61 -1.80 -7.27 3.66
CA ALA A 61 -2.48 -8.17 2.73
C ALA A 61 -1.59 -8.53 1.55
N TYR A 62 -0.97 -7.52 0.91
CA TYR A 62 -0.08 -7.69 -0.22
C TYR A 62 1.13 -8.59 0.08
N ILE A 63 1.70 -8.50 1.29
CA ILE A 63 2.77 -9.41 1.75
C ILE A 63 2.20 -10.79 2.11
N GLY A 64 1.04 -10.83 2.76
CA GLY A 64 0.40 -12.07 3.20
C GLY A 64 0.03 -13.02 2.05
N GLU A 65 -0.28 -12.48 0.88
CA GLU A 65 -0.53 -13.26 -0.35
C GLU A 65 0.62 -14.18 -0.77
N THR A 66 1.87 -13.91 -0.37
CA THR A 66 3.02 -14.73 -0.74
C THR A 66 3.34 -15.81 0.28
N ILE A 67 2.61 -15.84 1.41
CA ILE A 67 2.81 -16.78 2.50
C ILE A 67 1.65 -17.76 2.46
N MET A 68 1.94 -19.03 2.20
CA MET A 68 0.93 -20.07 2.26
C MET A 68 0.61 -20.43 3.70
N GLY A 69 -0.68 -20.57 4.01
CA GLY A 69 -1.15 -21.10 5.28
C GLY A 69 -0.96 -22.61 5.38
N SER A 70 -1.51 -23.20 6.44
CA SER A 70 -1.57 -24.65 6.58
C SER A 70 -2.49 -25.27 5.52
N PRO A 71 -2.26 -26.54 5.12
CA PRO A 71 -3.18 -27.26 4.24
C PRO A 71 -4.62 -27.21 4.75
N SER A 72 -5.52 -26.67 3.92
CA SER A 72 -6.95 -26.52 4.18
C SER A 72 -7.79 -27.60 3.51
N GLY A 73 -7.14 -28.64 2.98
CA GLY A 73 -7.81 -29.79 2.38
C GLY A 73 -7.04 -30.35 1.19
N ALA A 74 -7.76 -31.00 0.26
CA ALA A 74 -7.16 -31.63 -0.91
C ALA A 74 -8.13 -31.76 -2.09
N VAL A 75 -7.58 -31.84 -3.30
CA VAL A 75 -8.35 -32.13 -4.52
C VAL A 75 -9.11 -33.45 -4.36
N ALA A 76 -10.42 -33.43 -4.51
CA ALA A 76 -11.30 -34.57 -4.24
C ALA A 76 -11.78 -35.25 -5.51
N VAL A 77 -12.09 -34.48 -6.55
CA VAL A 77 -12.61 -34.98 -7.83
C VAL A 77 -11.68 -34.57 -8.97
N GLY A 78 -11.43 -35.50 -9.88
CA GLY A 78 -10.58 -35.31 -11.05
C GLY A 78 -11.05 -36.16 -12.22
N SER A 79 -10.15 -36.47 -13.15
CA SER A 79 -10.48 -37.20 -14.36
C SER A 79 -10.93 -38.64 -14.10
N PRO A 80 -12.03 -39.11 -14.72
CA PRO A 80 -12.51 -40.48 -14.52
C PRO A 80 -11.65 -41.55 -15.20
N ASN A 81 -10.81 -41.17 -16.17
CA ASN A 81 -10.08 -42.10 -17.04
C ASN A 81 -8.63 -41.71 -17.34
N VAL A 82 -8.19 -40.51 -16.96
CA VAL A 82 -6.79 -40.07 -17.12
C VAL A 82 -6.15 -39.99 -15.75
N PHE A 83 -5.13 -40.81 -15.54
CA PHE A 83 -4.43 -40.93 -14.27
C PHE A 83 -2.98 -40.47 -14.44
N ILE A 84 -2.50 -39.68 -13.49
CA ILE A 84 -1.11 -39.22 -13.41
C ILE A 84 -0.50 -39.88 -12.20
N ASN A 85 0.48 -40.76 -12.42
CA ASN A 85 1.08 -41.61 -11.37
C ASN A 85 0.02 -42.34 -10.53
N GLY A 86 -0.96 -42.95 -11.19
CA GLY A 86 -2.00 -43.77 -10.55
C GLY A 86 -3.10 -42.99 -9.81
N ARG A 87 -3.05 -41.64 -9.79
CA ARG A 87 -4.09 -40.80 -9.19
C ARG A 87 -4.84 -40.03 -10.29
N PRO A 88 -6.18 -39.86 -10.19
CA PRO A 88 -6.94 -39.09 -11.18
C PRO A 88 -6.34 -37.71 -11.42
N ALA A 89 -6.19 -37.32 -12.69
CA ALA A 89 -5.67 -36.00 -13.05
C ALA A 89 -6.61 -34.88 -12.58
N GLY A 90 -6.05 -33.78 -12.06
CA GLY A 90 -6.83 -32.60 -11.69
C GLY A 90 -7.40 -31.90 -12.92
N LEU A 91 -8.65 -31.44 -12.81
CA LEU A 91 -9.40 -30.80 -13.90
C LEU A 91 -9.99 -29.49 -13.42
N VAL A 92 -10.03 -28.50 -14.30
CA VAL A 92 -10.84 -27.29 -14.09
C VAL A 92 -12.30 -27.58 -14.43
N LEU A 93 -13.24 -26.81 -13.86
CA LEU A 93 -14.69 -26.92 -14.05
C LEU A 93 -15.35 -28.13 -13.38
N MET A 94 -14.90 -29.35 -13.69
CA MET A 94 -15.48 -30.58 -13.11
C MET A 94 -14.66 -31.12 -11.93
N GLY A 95 -13.40 -30.72 -11.79
CA GLY A 95 -12.61 -31.05 -10.62
C GLY A 95 -12.99 -30.18 -9.44
N THR A 96 -13.10 -30.80 -8.28
CA THR A 96 -13.40 -30.12 -7.01
C THR A 96 -12.40 -30.52 -5.95
N ALA A 97 -12.24 -29.69 -4.93
CA ALA A 97 -11.53 -30.02 -3.71
C ALA A 97 -12.43 -29.83 -2.50
N ASN A 98 -12.14 -30.59 -1.44
CA ASN A 98 -12.74 -30.32 -0.14
C ASN A 98 -11.87 -29.28 0.55
N CYS A 99 -12.42 -28.09 0.80
CA CYS A 99 -11.79 -27.06 1.62
C CYS A 99 -12.46 -27.05 3.00
N THR A 100 -11.67 -27.06 4.07
CA THR A 100 -12.15 -27.02 5.47
C THR A 100 -12.52 -25.61 5.92
N GLU A 101 -12.03 -24.59 5.22
CA GLU A 101 -12.38 -23.18 5.47
C GLU A 101 -13.72 -22.79 4.82
N GLU A 102 -14.12 -23.54 3.79
CA GLU A 102 -15.48 -23.51 3.28
C GLU A 102 -16.35 -24.49 4.06
N SER A 103 -17.66 -24.28 4.11
CA SER A 103 -18.62 -25.03 4.95
C SER A 103 -18.83 -26.50 4.53
N GLY A 104 -17.75 -27.23 4.21
CA GLY A 104 -17.74 -28.62 3.75
C GLY A 104 -18.21 -28.83 2.32
N ALA A 105 -18.54 -27.76 1.58
CA ALA A 105 -18.97 -27.85 0.19
C ALA A 105 -17.76 -28.12 -0.73
N PRO A 106 -17.87 -29.05 -1.70
CA PRO A 106 -16.85 -29.21 -2.73
C PRO A 106 -16.66 -27.92 -3.52
N VAL A 107 -15.45 -27.38 -3.50
CA VAL A 107 -15.10 -26.14 -4.20
C VAL A 107 -14.51 -26.48 -5.57
N PRO A 108 -15.03 -25.91 -6.67
CA PRO A 108 -14.46 -26.15 -8.00
C PRO A 108 -13.05 -25.60 -8.15
N VAL A 109 -12.24 -26.25 -8.97
CA VAL A 109 -10.97 -25.69 -9.46
C VAL A 109 -11.28 -24.64 -10.52
N ALA A 110 -10.78 -23.41 -10.30
CA ALA A 110 -11.11 -22.24 -11.11
C ALA A 110 -10.04 -21.94 -12.17
N GLN A 111 -8.78 -22.29 -11.92
CA GLN A 111 -7.66 -22.02 -12.81
C GLN A 111 -7.00 -23.28 -13.35
N GLY A 112 -6.43 -23.18 -14.56
CA GLY A 112 -5.71 -24.28 -15.20
C GLY A 112 -4.84 -23.85 -16.37
N SER A 113 -4.28 -24.84 -17.06
CA SER A 113 -3.54 -24.63 -18.31
C SER A 113 -4.42 -24.04 -19.41
N ASP A 114 -3.83 -23.20 -20.26
CA ASP A 114 -4.45 -22.64 -21.46
C ASP A 114 -4.26 -23.49 -22.72
N SER A 115 -3.39 -24.50 -22.64
CA SER A 115 -2.85 -25.23 -23.79
C SER A 115 -2.96 -26.74 -23.64
N VAL A 116 -3.09 -27.24 -22.41
CA VAL A 116 -3.23 -28.67 -22.13
C VAL A 116 -4.61 -28.95 -21.57
N PHE A 117 -5.34 -29.82 -22.27
CA PHE A 117 -6.69 -30.23 -21.93
C PHE A 117 -6.75 -31.73 -21.67
N ILE A 118 -7.48 -32.12 -20.63
CA ILE A 118 -7.77 -33.51 -20.27
C ILE A 118 -9.27 -33.68 -20.31
N ASN A 119 -9.78 -34.60 -21.15
CA ASN A 119 -11.20 -34.77 -21.41
C ASN A 119 -11.92 -33.48 -21.86
N GLY A 120 -11.24 -32.64 -22.65
CA GLY A 120 -11.78 -31.37 -23.12
C GLY A 120 -11.84 -30.27 -22.06
N MET A 121 -11.37 -30.52 -20.84
CA MET A 121 -11.26 -29.52 -19.78
C MET A 121 -9.81 -29.09 -19.56
N PRO A 122 -9.57 -27.84 -19.15
CA PRO A 122 -8.23 -27.39 -18.80
C PRO A 122 -7.63 -28.27 -17.70
N ALA A 123 -6.35 -28.62 -17.83
CA ALA A 123 -5.66 -29.43 -16.85
C ALA A 123 -5.18 -28.55 -15.68
N ALA A 124 -5.47 -29.00 -14.45
CA ALA A 124 -5.04 -28.29 -13.23
C ALA A 124 -3.59 -28.63 -12.87
N ARG A 125 -2.91 -27.67 -12.26
CA ARG A 125 -1.48 -27.67 -11.96
C ARG A 125 -1.21 -27.14 -10.57
N LYS A 126 -0.02 -27.45 -10.04
CA LYS A 126 0.50 -26.79 -8.85
C LYS A 126 0.54 -25.27 -9.05
N GLY A 127 0.01 -24.53 -8.09
CA GLY A 127 -0.12 -23.08 -8.14
C GLY A 127 -1.46 -22.58 -8.71
N ASP A 128 -2.25 -23.45 -9.36
CA ASP A 128 -3.59 -23.07 -9.81
C ASP A 128 -4.54 -22.90 -8.62
N LYS A 129 -5.49 -21.97 -8.77
CA LYS A 129 -6.45 -21.61 -7.72
C LYS A 129 -7.82 -22.26 -7.91
N LEU A 130 -8.48 -22.45 -6.77
CA LEU A 130 -9.88 -22.80 -6.65
C LEU A 130 -10.75 -21.55 -6.59
N VAL A 131 -12.07 -21.75 -6.69
CA VAL A 131 -13.09 -20.69 -6.60
C VAL A 131 -12.93 -19.90 -5.29
N CYS A 132 -12.71 -20.57 -4.15
CA CYS A 132 -12.42 -19.93 -2.86
C CYS A 132 -11.02 -19.27 -2.73
N SER A 133 -10.26 -19.13 -3.83
CA SER A 133 -8.86 -18.65 -3.84
C SER A 133 -7.81 -19.57 -3.19
N ALA A 134 -8.16 -20.75 -2.69
CA ALA A 134 -7.18 -21.74 -2.26
C ALA A 134 -6.26 -22.16 -3.42
N VAL A 135 -4.97 -22.38 -3.15
CA VAL A 135 -3.94 -22.74 -4.11
C VAL A 135 -3.61 -24.22 -3.98
N ILE A 136 -3.47 -24.93 -5.11
CA ILE A 136 -2.95 -26.31 -5.12
C ILE A 136 -1.44 -26.28 -4.81
N LEU A 137 -1.04 -26.87 -3.69
CA LEU A 137 0.32 -26.79 -3.14
C LEU A 137 1.31 -27.75 -3.80
N GLU A 138 0.84 -28.92 -4.20
CA GLU A 138 1.68 -29.98 -4.75
C GLU A 138 1.13 -30.50 -6.07
N GLY A 139 2.00 -31.11 -6.86
CA GLY A 139 1.60 -31.85 -8.04
C GLY A 139 2.46 -33.10 -8.21
N SER A 140 2.39 -33.66 -9.40
CA SER A 140 3.19 -34.79 -9.82
C SER A 140 4.66 -34.41 -10.02
N ALA A 141 5.56 -35.04 -9.27
CA ALA A 141 6.99 -34.74 -9.29
C ALA A 141 7.68 -34.87 -10.66
N ASN A 142 7.12 -35.67 -11.57
CA ASN A 142 7.72 -35.99 -12.88
C ASN A 142 6.78 -35.72 -14.07
N VAL A 143 5.57 -35.24 -13.84
CA VAL A 143 4.64 -34.88 -14.91
C VAL A 143 4.39 -33.40 -14.84
N LEU A 144 4.89 -32.69 -15.85
CA LEU A 144 4.78 -31.24 -15.95
C LEU A 144 3.78 -30.89 -17.05
N ILE A 145 2.89 -29.94 -16.75
CA ILE A 145 1.87 -29.48 -17.71
C ILE A 145 2.29 -28.10 -18.23
N GLY A 146 2.28 -27.96 -19.55
CA GLY A 146 2.65 -26.74 -20.25
C GLY A 146 1.64 -25.60 -20.11
N GLY A 147 1.94 -24.49 -20.79
CA GLY A 147 1.17 -23.25 -20.78
C GLY A 147 1.90 -22.15 -20.00
N PRO A 148 2.08 -20.95 -20.58
CA PRO A 148 2.81 -19.86 -19.95
C PRO A 148 2.15 -19.39 -18.66
N ASP A 149 0.81 -19.32 -18.64
CA ASP A 149 0.05 -18.74 -17.54
C ASP A 149 -1.10 -19.66 -17.07
N SER A 150 -1.59 -19.40 -15.86
CA SER A 150 -2.81 -20.01 -15.32
C SER A 150 -4.00 -19.15 -15.71
N VAL A 151 -4.91 -19.71 -16.50
CA VAL A 151 -6.12 -19.01 -16.94
C VAL A 151 -7.24 -19.28 -15.97
N THR A 152 -7.96 -18.22 -15.59
CA THR A 152 -9.18 -18.29 -14.77
C THR A 152 -10.38 -18.60 -15.67
N TYR A 153 -10.99 -19.75 -15.46
CA TYR A 153 -12.18 -20.21 -16.19
C TYR A 153 -13.49 -20.02 -15.41
N ILE A 154 -13.39 -19.93 -14.07
CA ILE A 154 -14.51 -19.64 -13.16
C ILE A 154 -14.13 -18.42 -12.35
N GLU A 155 -15.07 -17.51 -12.14
CA GLU A 155 -14.86 -16.39 -11.23
C GLU A 155 -14.50 -16.91 -9.82
N MET A 156 -13.48 -16.30 -9.22
CA MET A 156 -12.97 -16.68 -7.92
C MET A 156 -13.40 -15.64 -6.89
N GLU A 157 -13.80 -16.07 -5.71
CA GLU A 157 -13.96 -15.20 -4.56
C GLU A 157 -12.57 -14.87 -4.01
N PRO A 158 -12.14 -13.59 -4.02
CA PRO A 158 -10.85 -13.20 -3.48
C PRO A 158 -10.79 -13.47 -1.97
N GLU A 159 -9.66 -14.01 -1.50
CA GLU A 159 -9.44 -14.30 -0.07
C GLU A 159 -9.68 -13.08 0.82
N VAL A 160 -9.29 -11.89 0.35
CA VAL A 160 -9.68 -10.62 0.97
C VAL A 160 -10.81 -10.01 0.13
N PRO A 161 -12.02 -9.84 0.71
CA PRO A 161 -13.16 -9.30 -0.02
C PRO A 161 -12.86 -7.93 -0.65
N PRO A 162 -13.24 -7.69 -1.92
CA PRO A 162 -12.97 -6.42 -2.60
C PRO A 162 -13.56 -5.19 -1.90
N TRP A 163 -14.69 -5.35 -1.22
CA TRP A 163 -15.31 -4.25 -0.46
C TRP A 163 -14.40 -3.80 0.69
N LEU A 164 -13.65 -4.72 1.31
CA LEU A 164 -12.75 -4.42 2.43
C LEU A 164 -11.51 -3.68 1.95
N THR A 165 -10.84 -4.19 0.90
CA THR A 165 -9.67 -3.51 0.32
C THR A 165 -10.04 -2.14 -0.27
N THR A 166 -11.21 -2.02 -0.90
CA THR A 166 -11.73 -0.74 -1.40
C THR A 166 -12.00 0.23 -0.24
N SER A 167 -12.63 -0.23 0.84
CA SER A 167 -12.90 0.59 2.02
C SER A 167 -11.62 1.10 2.67
N LEU A 168 -10.61 0.23 2.84
CA LEU A 168 -9.30 0.63 3.36
C LEU A 168 -8.61 1.64 2.42
N THR A 169 -8.71 1.45 1.11
CA THR A 169 -8.15 2.41 0.14
C THR A 169 -8.82 3.77 0.27
N VAL A 170 -10.15 3.82 0.39
CA VAL A 170 -10.90 5.06 0.61
C VAL A 170 -10.50 5.72 1.94
N VAL A 171 -10.34 4.95 3.02
CA VAL A 171 -9.86 5.47 4.31
C VAL A 171 -8.45 6.03 4.20
N ALA A 172 -7.53 5.34 3.51
CA ALA A 172 -6.17 5.81 3.31
C ALA A 172 -6.14 7.14 2.53
N LEU A 173 -6.86 7.22 1.41
CA LEU A 173 -6.94 8.43 0.59
C LEU A 173 -7.67 9.58 1.29
N GLY A 174 -8.79 9.28 1.99
CA GLY A 174 -9.52 10.26 2.79
C GLY A 174 -8.67 10.81 3.92
N SER A 175 -7.87 9.96 4.56
CA SER A 175 -6.90 10.37 5.59
C SER A 175 -5.84 11.28 5.00
N MET A 176 -5.32 11.00 3.80
CA MET A 176 -4.39 11.91 3.11
C MET A 176 -5.01 13.29 2.86
N LEU A 177 -6.30 13.35 2.50
CA LEU A 177 -7.00 14.63 2.30
C LEU A 177 -7.13 15.42 3.61
N VAL A 178 -7.47 14.76 4.73
CA VAL A 178 -7.59 15.43 6.04
C VAL A 178 -6.23 15.94 6.54
N LEU A 179 -5.20 15.09 6.44
CA LEU A 179 -3.82 15.47 6.78
C LEU A 179 -3.33 16.62 5.89
N GLY A 180 -3.61 16.53 4.58
CA GLY A 180 -3.32 17.57 3.61
C GLY A 180 -4.03 18.87 3.93
N GLY A 181 -5.33 18.84 4.24
CA GLY A 181 -6.11 20.02 4.62
C GLY A 181 -5.54 20.74 5.84
N GLY A 182 -5.16 20.00 6.89
CA GLY A 182 -4.44 20.56 8.03
C GLY A 182 -3.09 21.18 7.65
N ALA A 183 -2.35 20.52 6.76
CA ALA A 183 -1.09 21.06 6.24
C ALA A 183 -1.29 22.31 5.35
N VAL A 184 -2.38 22.42 4.59
CA VAL A 184 -2.70 23.63 3.79
C VAL A 184 -2.85 24.84 4.71
N LEU A 185 -3.52 24.70 5.86
CA LEU A 185 -3.73 25.81 6.79
C LEU A 185 -2.41 26.33 7.40
N THR A 186 -1.39 25.47 7.50
CA THR A 186 -0.13 25.80 8.17
C THR A 186 1.01 26.12 7.20
N ALA A 187 1.10 25.40 6.08
CA ALA A 187 2.19 25.50 5.11
C ALA A 187 1.75 26.09 3.76
N GLY A 188 0.44 26.20 3.51
CA GLY A 188 -0.12 26.69 2.25
C GLY A 188 -0.20 25.63 1.14
N TRP A 189 -1.10 25.85 0.17
CA TRP A 189 -1.40 24.91 -0.91
C TRP A 189 -0.17 24.43 -1.69
N ALA A 190 0.73 25.34 -2.06
CA ALA A 190 1.91 24.99 -2.87
C ALA A 190 2.85 24.02 -2.14
N VAL A 191 3.04 24.18 -0.82
CA VAL A 191 3.91 23.29 -0.04
C VAL A 191 3.23 21.96 0.22
N THR A 192 1.94 21.97 0.56
CA THR A 192 1.18 20.74 0.80
C THR A 192 1.08 19.87 -0.45
N LEU A 193 0.71 20.44 -1.60
CA LEU A 193 0.60 19.69 -2.85
C LEU A 193 1.96 19.17 -3.33
N ALA A 194 3.03 19.95 -3.15
CA ALA A 194 4.37 19.47 -3.43
C ALA A 194 4.75 18.31 -2.50
N GLY A 195 4.45 18.40 -1.21
CA GLY A 195 4.71 17.33 -0.25
C GLY A 195 3.93 16.04 -0.57
N LEU A 196 2.64 16.14 -0.89
CA LEU A 196 1.84 14.98 -1.27
C LEU A 196 2.33 14.37 -2.59
N GLY A 197 2.53 15.20 -3.62
CA GLY A 197 3.01 14.73 -4.92
C GLY A 197 4.42 14.14 -4.85
N GLY A 198 5.34 14.80 -4.15
CA GLY A 198 6.69 14.29 -3.91
C GLY A 198 6.69 13.00 -3.11
N GLY A 199 5.74 12.83 -2.18
CA GLY A 199 5.59 11.58 -1.43
C GLY A 199 5.11 10.44 -2.30
N LEU A 200 4.09 10.64 -3.15
CA LEU A 200 3.64 9.60 -4.08
C LEU A 200 4.74 9.18 -5.06
N ILE A 201 5.48 10.16 -5.61
CA ILE A 201 6.60 9.90 -6.51
C ILE A 201 7.73 9.16 -5.79
N GLY A 202 8.11 9.64 -4.60
CA GLY A 202 9.17 9.04 -3.80
C GLY A 202 8.84 7.60 -3.41
N ALA A 203 7.58 7.33 -3.04
CA ALA A 203 7.12 5.98 -2.72
C ALA A 203 7.20 5.04 -3.93
N ASN A 204 6.72 5.48 -5.09
CA ASN A 204 6.72 4.66 -6.30
C ASN A 204 8.15 4.35 -6.79
N LEU A 205 9.04 5.35 -6.78
CA LEU A 205 10.43 5.18 -7.18
C LEU A 205 11.18 4.23 -6.24
N ALA A 206 11.00 4.40 -4.93
CA ALA A 206 11.65 3.56 -3.94
C ALA A 206 11.16 2.11 -4.01
N ALA A 207 9.84 1.89 -4.13
CA ALA A 207 9.27 0.55 -4.27
C ALA A 207 9.76 -0.16 -5.55
N ARG A 208 9.77 0.52 -6.70
CA ARG A 208 10.30 -0.05 -7.95
C ARG A 208 11.78 -0.38 -7.87
N GLY A 209 12.58 0.52 -7.27
CA GLY A 209 14.00 0.28 -7.04
C GLY A 209 14.25 -0.92 -6.12
N ALA A 210 13.44 -1.07 -5.06
CA ALA A 210 13.46 -2.23 -4.18
C ALA A 210 13.11 -3.52 -4.92
N ARG A 211 12.11 -3.52 -5.81
CA ARG A 211 11.76 -4.68 -6.62
C ARG A 211 12.92 -5.13 -7.50
N GLN A 212 13.46 -4.19 -8.28
CA GLN A 212 14.58 -4.46 -9.18
C GLN A 212 15.81 -4.99 -8.43
N LEU A 213 16.10 -4.42 -7.26
CA LEU A 213 17.19 -4.87 -6.40
C LEU A 213 16.93 -6.30 -5.89
N GLY A 214 15.73 -6.56 -5.39
CA GLY A 214 15.37 -7.87 -4.85
C GLY A 214 15.38 -8.98 -5.92
N GLU A 215 14.88 -8.69 -7.12
CA GLU A 215 14.96 -9.58 -8.28
C GLU A 215 16.41 -9.83 -8.69
N ALA A 216 17.25 -8.78 -8.76
CA ALA A 216 18.66 -8.90 -9.10
C ALA A 216 19.48 -9.69 -8.06
N LEU A 217 19.09 -9.63 -6.79
CA LEU A 217 19.70 -10.41 -5.70
C LEU A 217 19.11 -11.81 -5.56
N GLY A 218 18.11 -12.18 -6.36
CA GLY A 218 17.46 -13.49 -6.32
C GLY A 218 16.72 -13.75 -5.00
N TRP A 219 16.19 -12.70 -4.37
CA TRP A 219 15.46 -12.83 -3.11
C TRP A 219 14.07 -13.45 -3.32
N SER A 220 13.53 -14.05 -2.25
CA SER A 220 12.16 -14.58 -2.29
C SER A 220 11.13 -13.47 -2.52
N GLU A 221 10.03 -13.77 -3.20
CA GLU A 221 8.97 -12.80 -3.49
C GLU A 221 8.43 -12.15 -2.19
N THR A 222 8.31 -12.90 -1.09
CA THR A 222 7.92 -12.35 0.22
C THR A 222 8.88 -11.26 0.70
N THR A 223 10.18 -11.49 0.53
CA THR A 223 11.22 -10.52 0.88
C THR A 223 11.16 -9.30 -0.03
N ILE A 224 10.94 -9.51 -1.33
CA ILE A 224 10.79 -8.45 -2.33
C ILE A 224 9.61 -7.55 -1.96
N ARG A 225 8.41 -8.13 -1.77
CA ARG A 225 7.20 -7.38 -1.39
C ARG A 225 7.35 -6.65 -0.06
N SER A 226 8.00 -7.27 0.92
CA SER A 226 8.28 -6.62 2.21
C SER A 226 9.21 -5.41 2.06
N LEU A 227 10.23 -5.53 1.20
CA LEU A 227 11.14 -4.42 0.89
C LEU A 227 10.43 -3.32 0.09
N GLU A 228 9.59 -3.66 -0.89
CA GLU A 228 8.78 -2.71 -1.66
C GLU A 228 7.90 -1.86 -0.74
N VAL A 229 7.20 -2.49 0.21
CA VAL A 229 6.35 -1.79 1.19
C VAL A 229 7.19 -0.86 2.08
N ALA A 230 8.28 -1.37 2.66
CA ALA A 230 9.11 -0.59 3.57
C ALA A 230 9.81 0.57 2.87
N SER A 231 10.39 0.32 1.68
CA SER A 231 11.04 1.33 0.86
C SER A 231 10.05 2.33 0.28
N GLY A 232 8.85 1.89 -0.13
CA GLY A 232 7.78 2.78 -0.59
C GLY A 232 7.34 3.75 0.50
N PHE A 233 7.15 3.27 1.74
CA PHE A 233 6.86 4.14 2.88
C PHE A 233 8.01 5.13 3.15
N ALA A 234 9.25 4.64 3.23
CA ALA A 234 10.42 5.49 3.48
C ALA A 234 10.65 6.52 2.37
N GLY A 235 10.55 6.09 1.11
CA GLY A 235 10.65 6.92 -0.08
C GLY A 235 9.55 7.96 -0.14
N GLY A 236 8.33 7.62 0.28
CA GLY A 236 7.23 8.57 0.36
C GLY A 236 7.45 9.65 1.42
N MET A 237 7.96 9.30 2.60
CA MET A 237 8.34 10.29 3.60
C MET A 237 9.48 11.20 3.10
N ALA A 238 10.54 10.61 2.54
CA ALA A 238 11.69 11.36 2.04
C ALA A 238 11.33 12.29 0.87
N GLY A 239 10.60 11.76 -0.12
CA GLY A 239 10.16 12.49 -1.30
C GLY A 239 9.20 13.63 -0.93
N GLY A 240 8.26 13.37 -0.02
CA GLY A 240 7.35 14.41 0.47
C GLY A 240 8.07 15.50 1.25
N ALA A 241 8.99 15.15 2.14
CA ALA A 241 9.79 16.12 2.87
C ALA A 241 10.69 16.97 1.93
N ALA A 242 11.34 16.34 0.95
CA ALA A 242 12.17 17.04 -0.02
C ALA A 242 11.35 18.00 -0.88
N ALA A 243 10.19 17.57 -1.39
CA ALA A 243 9.33 18.39 -2.21
C ALA A 243 8.68 19.54 -1.42
N ALA A 244 8.24 19.30 -0.18
CA ALA A 244 7.74 20.35 0.70
C ALA A 244 8.83 21.40 0.99
N ARG A 245 10.07 20.98 1.27
CA ARG A 245 11.21 21.90 1.45
C ARG A 245 11.52 22.69 0.18
N GLY A 246 11.48 22.04 -0.98
CA GLY A 246 11.68 22.70 -2.28
C GLY A 246 10.61 23.76 -2.55
N ALA A 247 9.35 23.46 -2.28
CA ALA A 247 8.24 24.41 -2.43
C ALA A 247 8.35 25.57 -1.44
N ALA A 248 8.71 25.31 -0.17
CA ALA A 248 8.94 26.36 0.82
C ALA A 248 10.09 27.28 0.40
N TRP A 249 11.20 26.70 -0.09
CA TRP A 249 12.32 27.45 -0.64
C TRP A 249 11.89 28.33 -1.82
N PHE A 250 11.13 27.78 -2.77
CA PHE A 250 10.64 28.53 -3.93
C PHE A 250 9.77 29.71 -3.50
N ASN A 251 8.81 29.47 -2.60
CA ASN A 251 7.92 30.50 -2.07
C ASN A 251 8.66 31.61 -1.31
N SER A 252 9.82 31.31 -0.72
CA SER A 252 10.64 32.31 -0.02
C SER A 252 11.35 33.27 -0.98
N ARG A 253 11.64 32.85 -2.21
CA ARG A 253 12.45 33.61 -3.19
C ARG A 253 11.64 34.16 -4.35
N TYR A 254 10.53 33.51 -4.67
CA TYR A 254 9.71 33.81 -5.83
C TYR A 254 8.27 34.07 -5.40
N ARG A 255 7.58 34.93 -6.13
CA ARG A 255 6.15 35.20 -6.00
C ARG A 255 5.52 34.95 -7.36
N ILE A 256 4.52 34.09 -7.36
CA ILE A 256 3.67 33.87 -8.53
C ILE A 256 2.53 34.89 -8.45
N THR A 257 2.34 35.66 -9.51
CA THR A 257 1.22 36.61 -9.66
C THR A 257 0.48 36.29 -10.95
N THR A 258 -0.84 36.20 -10.87
CA THR A 258 -1.73 36.06 -12.03
C THR A 258 -2.43 37.38 -12.28
N GLU A 259 -2.40 37.86 -13.51
CA GLU A 259 -3.16 39.05 -13.93
C GLU A 259 -4.50 38.58 -14.53
N GLY A 260 -5.62 38.89 -13.86
CA GLY A 260 -6.99 38.55 -14.33
C GLY A 260 -7.67 37.38 -13.58
N LEU A 261 -8.79 36.92 -14.13
CA LEU A 261 -9.59 35.82 -13.56
C LEU A 261 -9.02 34.45 -14.03
N GLY A 262 -8.42 33.69 -13.11
CA GLY A 262 -7.85 32.36 -13.40
C GLY A 262 -6.34 32.37 -13.67
N SER A 263 -5.76 31.17 -13.73
CA SER A 263 -4.33 30.94 -13.98
C SER A 263 -4.16 30.17 -15.30
N ASN A 264 -3.81 30.86 -16.38
CA ASN A 264 -3.39 30.24 -17.63
C ASN A 264 -1.92 30.60 -17.92
N PHE A 265 -1.18 29.77 -18.64
CA PHE A 265 0.27 29.95 -18.84
C PHE A 265 0.67 31.33 -19.42
N GLY A 266 -0.25 32.06 -20.05
CA GLY A 266 -0.04 33.40 -20.57
C GLY A 266 -0.17 34.55 -19.56
N ASN A 267 -0.84 34.36 -18.40
CA ASN A 267 -1.07 35.43 -17.41
C ASN A 267 -0.31 35.22 -16.08
N VAL A 268 0.48 34.15 -15.98
CA VAL A 268 1.27 33.82 -14.80
C VAL A 268 2.65 34.47 -14.91
N ARG A 269 2.92 35.46 -14.05
CA ARG A 269 4.27 36.04 -13.89
C ARG A 269 4.94 35.48 -12.65
N ILE A 270 6.18 35.01 -12.81
CA ILE A 270 7.05 34.63 -11.69
C ILE A 270 8.01 35.79 -11.45
N SER A 271 7.86 36.47 -10.32
CA SER A 271 8.73 37.58 -9.92
C SER A 271 9.60 37.16 -8.73
N ARG A 272 10.88 37.56 -8.75
CA ARG A 272 11.74 37.37 -7.58
C ARG A 272 11.27 38.34 -6.49
N ARG A 273 11.10 37.85 -5.26
CA ARG A 273 10.76 38.73 -4.14
C ARG A 273 11.93 39.71 -3.90
N PRO A 274 11.64 41.01 -3.72
CA PRO A 274 12.69 41.98 -3.41
C PRO A 274 13.30 41.67 -2.04
N VAL A 275 14.63 41.75 -1.96
CA VAL A 275 15.33 41.72 -0.67
C VAL A 275 15.01 43.03 0.02
N LEU A 276 14.21 43.00 1.10
CA LEU A 276 13.97 44.18 1.91
C LEU A 276 15.32 44.72 2.42
N PRO A 277 15.64 46.02 2.22
CA PRO A 277 16.82 46.61 2.82
C PRO A 277 16.73 46.47 4.36
N PRO A 278 17.88 46.33 5.06
CA PRO A 278 17.87 46.26 6.51
C PRO A 278 17.17 47.51 7.07
N LEU A 279 16.23 47.30 8.00
CA LEU A 279 15.52 48.39 8.66
C LEU A 279 16.53 49.43 9.17
N PRO A 280 16.30 50.74 8.95
CA PRO A 280 17.18 51.76 9.50
C PRO A 280 17.32 51.56 11.01
N ALA A 281 18.53 51.79 11.54
CA ALA A 281 18.92 51.38 12.88
C ALA A 281 17.99 51.87 14.02
N ARG A 282 17.24 52.95 13.80
CA ARG A 282 16.20 53.44 14.72
C ARG A 282 14.97 52.52 14.77
N GLU A 283 14.47 52.09 13.62
CA GLU A 283 13.32 51.18 13.53
C GLU A 283 13.68 49.79 14.04
N ALA A 284 14.87 49.28 13.72
CA ALA A 284 15.36 48.01 14.26
C ALA A 284 15.46 48.00 15.79
N ARG A 285 15.88 49.12 16.42
CA ARG A 285 15.90 49.27 17.89
C ARG A 285 14.50 49.34 18.49
N SER A 286 13.58 50.04 17.81
CA SER A 286 12.19 50.14 18.25
C SER A 286 11.48 48.78 18.20
N ALA A 287 11.64 48.04 17.10
CA ALA A 287 11.09 46.70 16.93
C ALA A 287 11.67 45.72 17.96
N ARG A 288 13.00 45.76 18.21
CA ARG A 288 13.64 44.95 19.26
C ARG A 288 13.11 45.29 20.65
N ARG A 289 12.85 46.57 20.97
CA ARG A 289 12.22 46.97 22.25
C ARG A 289 10.80 46.44 22.38
N VAL A 290 10.00 46.51 21.32
CA VAL A 290 8.61 46.01 21.32
C VAL A 290 8.59 44.49 21.53
N VAL A 291 9.41 43.74 20.79
CA VAL A 291 9.49 42.27 20.94
C VAL A 291 10.01 41.87 22.32
N ARG A 292 11.01 42.58 22.87
CA ARG A 292 11.54 42.32 24.21
C ARG A 292 10.52 42.67 25.30
N GLY A 293 9.75 43.73 25.11
CA GLY A 293 8.63 44.10 25.98
C GLY A 293 7.51 43.06 25.97
N ARG A 294 7.16 42.52 24.80
CA ARG A 294 6.14 41.46 24.66
C ARG A 294 6.56 40.17 25.35
N ARG A 295 7.79 39.70 25.11
CA ARG A 295 8.37 38.53 25.81
C ARG A 295 8.49 38.69 27.32
N ARG A 296 8.64 39.93 27.82
CA ARG A 296 8.66 40.22 29.25
C ARG A 296 7.25 40.15 29.84
N ARG A 297 6.23 40.64 29.13
CA ARG A 297 4.84 40.51 29.55
C ARG A 297 4.36 39.07 29.53
N GLU A 298 4.75 38.29 28.52
CA GLU A 298 4.44 36.85 28.44
C GLU A 298 5.06 36.08 29.61
N ARG A 299 6.34 36.32 29.94
CA ARG A 299 6.98 35.71 31.12
C ARG A 299 6.35 36.14 32.45
N LEU A 300 5.96 37.41 32.59
CA LEU A 300 5.28 37.87 33.80
C LEU A 300 3.87 37.27 33.93
N ALA A 301 3.18 37.02 32.81
CA ALA A 301 1.90 36.34 32.78
C ALA A 301 2.00 34.83 33.09
N GLU A 302 3.11 34.18 32.72
CA GLU A 302 3.42 32.80 33.17
C GLU A 302 3.71 32.73 34.67
N VAL A 303 4.49 33.66 35.23
CA VAL A 303 4.77 33.69 36.67
C VAL A 303 3.54 34.04 37.51
N ALA A 304 2.60 34.83 36.98
CA ALA A 304 1.34 35.16 37.66
C ALA A 304 0.32 34.01 37.67
N LYS A 305 0.50 32.99 36.82
CA LYS A 305 -0.30 31.75 36.80
C LYS A 305 0.41 30.66 37.59
N GLY A 306 0.79 30.94 38.85
CA GLY A 306 1.51 30.02 39.73
C GLY A 306 0.94 28.58 39.78
N PRO A 307 1.71 27.62 40.32
CA PRO A 307 1.51 26.18 40.13
C PRO A 307 0.08 25.67 40.36
#